data_AF-A0A2E0PUT1-F1
#
_entry.id   AF-A0A2E0PUT1-F1
#
_cell.length_a   1.000
_cell.length_b   1.000
_cell.length_c   1.000
_cell.angle_alpha   90.00
_cell.angle_beta   90.00
_cell.angle_gamma   90.00
#
_symmetry.space_group_name_H-M   'P 1'
#
loop_
_entity.id
_entity.type
_entity.pdbx_description
1 polymer ?
#
loop_
_entity_poly.entity_id
_entity_poly.type
_entity_poly.pdbx_seq_one_letter_code
_entity_poly.pdbx_strand_id
1 'polypeptide(L)'
;MAATQTQKIIDEFTTLVDTEKEYTRAELGKMLTEVYRQITSDKPKKTEDKPKKKKSKKEKNSDDEAEPKKKREPTAYNLFVKEQMSIVKEEFPDLNRQDLMKKVGEMWKAKKEQEKDK
;
A
#
# COMPACT_ATOMS: atom_id res chain seq x y z
N MET A 1 -36.87 22.93 -1.81
CA MET A 1 -36.36 21.74 -1.08
C MET A 1 -34.89 21.98 -0.78
N ALA A 2 -34.44 21.81 0.47
CA ALA A 2 -33.03 21.98 0.78
C ALA A 2 -32.23 20.87 0.08
N ALA A 3 -31.20 21.23 -0.70
CA ALA A 3 -30.33 20.26 -1.34
C ALA A 3 -29.67 19.40 -0.25
N THR A 4 -29.75 18.08 -0.44
CA THR A 4 -29.15 17.12 0.49
C THR A 4 -27.63 17.28 0.50
N GLN A 5 -26.99 16.87 1.59
CA GLN A 5 -25.54 16.91 1.71
C GLN A 5 -24.85 16.13 0.57
N THR A 6 -25.41 14.98 0.20
CA THR A 6 -24.95 14.17 -0.92
C THR A 6 -25.02 14.91 -2.25
N GLN A 7 -26.10 15.66 -2.50
CA GLN A 7 -26.23 16.43 -3.74
C GLN A 7 -25.14 17.49 -3.85
N LYS A 8 -24.87 18.21 -2.75
CA LYS A 8 -23.79 19.22 -2.70
C LYS A 8 -22.42 18.62 -2.97
N ILE A 9 -22.15 17.42 -2.44
CA ILE A 9 -20.88 16.70 -2.67
C ILE A 9 -20.72 16.32 -4.14
N ILE A 10 -21.79 15.83 -4.77
CA ILE A 10 -21.76 15.45 -6.18
C ILE A 10 -21.54 16.68 -7.06
N ASP A 11 -22.29 17.75 -6.83
CA ASP A 11 -22.21 18.98 -7.63
C ASP A 11 -20.81 19.60 -7.54
N GLU A 12 -20.22 19.67 -6.36
CA GLU A 12 -18.88 20.23 -6.19
C GLU A 12 -17.79 19.31 -6.76
N PHE A 13 -17.96 17.99 -6.65
CA PHE A 13 -17.06 17.04 -7.29
C PHE A 13 -17.10 17.13 -8.82
N THR A 14 -18.28 17.26 -9.44
CA THR A 14 -18.41 17.37 -10.90
C THR A 14 -17.85 18.69 -11.44
N THR A 15 -17.86 19.78 -10.66
CA THR A 15 -17.19 21.03 -11.06
C THR A 15 -15.66 20.94 -11.05
N LEU A 16 -15.09 20.07 -10.20
CA LEU A 16 -13.63 19.92 -10.06
C LEU A 16 -13.04 18.86 -11.00
N VAL A 17 -13.86 17.91 -11.46
CA VAL A 17 -13.42 16.84 -12.36
C VAL A 17 -13.59 17.27 -13.81
N ASP A 18 -12.48 17.34 -14.52
CA ASP A 18 -12.48 17.56 -15.96
C ASP A 18 -12.83 16.28 -16.71
N THR A 19 -13.92 16.29 -17.45
CA THR A 19 -14.39 15.12 -18.21
C THR A 19 -13.52 14.80 -19.42
N GLU A 20 -12.67 15.72 -19.88
CA GLU A 20 -11.74 15.49 -21.00
C GLU A 20 -10.42 14.84 -20.54
N LYS A 21 -10.18 14.80 -19.22
CA LYS A 21 -8.98 14.24 -18.64
C LYS A 21 -9.25 12.85 -18.04
N GLU A 22 -8.47 11.85 -18.46
CA GLU A 22 -8.53 10.54 -17.85
C GLU A 22 -7.84 10.53 -16.47
N TYR A 23 -8.64 10.39 -15.42
CA TYR A 23 -8.16 10.22 -14.06
C TYR A 23 -8.09 8.75 -13.68
N THR A 24 -7.04 8.37 -12.96
CA THR A 24 -6.99 7.05 -12.33
C THR A 24 -8.00 6.94 -11.20
N ARG A 25 -8.43 5.71 -10.87
CA ARG A 25 -9.33 5.45 -9.74
C ARG A 25 -8.82 6.05 -8.42
N ALA A 26 -7.50 6.08 -8.23
CA ALA A 26 -6.89 6.64 -7.03
C ALA A 26 -6.97 8.17 -6.97
N GLU A 27 -6.98 8.86 -8.11
CA GLU A 27 -7.11 10.31 -8.19
C GLU A 27 -8.55 10.76 -7.97
N LEU A 28 -9.50 10.10 -8.64
CA LEU A 28 -10.94 10.33 -8.42
C LEU A 28 -11.32 10.08 -6.96
N GLY A 29 -10.81 8.99 -6.36
CA GLY A 29 -11.06 8.69 -4.96
C GLY A 29 -10.53 9.76 -4.00
N LYS A 30 -9.37 10.36 -4.28
CA LYS A 30 -8.81 11.45 -3.46
C LYS A 30 -9.64 12.72 -3.58
N MET A 31 -10.04 13.08 -4.80
CA MET A 31 -10.88 14.24 -5.08
C MET A 31 -12.23 14.12 -4.34
N LEU A 32 -12.88 12.95 -4.44
CA LEU A 32 -14.15 12.70 -3.75
C LEU A 32 -13.99 12.76 -2.22
N THR A 33 -12.90 12.19 -1.69
CA THR A 33 -12.61 12.23 -0.25
C THR A 33 -12.40 13.66 0.24
N GLU A 34 -11.73 14.49 -0.55
CA GLU A 34 -11.48 15.89 -0.22
C GLU A 34 -12.79 16.69 -0.17
N VAL A 35 -13.61 16.60 -1.23
CA VAL A 35 -14.92 17.29 -1.30
C VAL A 35 -15.86 16.82 -0.18
N TYR A 36 -15.91 15.50 0.07
CA TYR A 36 -16.72 14.94 1.15
C TYR A 36 -16.33 15.56 2.51
N ARG A 37 -15.03 15.64 2.81
CA ARG A 37 -14.54 16.22 4.06
C ARG A 37 -14.91 17.69 4.15
N GLN A 38 -14.78 18.47 3.09
CA GLN A 38 -15.14 19.89 3.12
C GLN A 38 -16.61 20.13 3.48
N ILE A 39 -17.52 19.31 2.95
CA ILE A 39 -18.97 19.47 3.15
C ILE A 39 -19.49 18.80 4.44
N THR A 40 -18.77 17.82 4.98
CA THR A 40 -19.19 17.04 6.17
C THR A 40 -18.51 17.45 7.46
N SER A 41 -17.49 18.30 7.40
CA SER A 41 -16.69 18.67 8.59
C SER A 41 -17.36 19.76 9.44
N ASP A 42 -18.33 19.35 10.26
CA ASP A 42 -18.58 19.96 11.57
C ASP A 42 -17.58 19.37 12.60
N LYS A 43 -16.28 19.68 12.42
CA LYS A 43 -15.17 19.73 13.42
C LYS A 43 -13.78 19.71 12.76
N PRO A 44 -12.78 20.38 13.37
CA PRO A 44 -11.62 20.93 12.66
C PRO A 44 -10.40 19.99 12.52
N LYS A 45 -9.71 20.20 11.40
CA LYS A 45 -8.27 20.08 11.10
C LYS A 45 -7.51 18.78 11.41
N LYS A 46 -7.00 18.20 10.31
CA LYS A 46 -5.56 17.92 10.19
C LYS A 46 -5.10 18.12 8.73
N THR A 47 -4.86 19.38 8.38
CA THR A 47 -3.82 19.79 7.43
C THR A 47 -2.66 20.25 8.32
N GLU A 48 -1.40 19.83 8.14
CA GLU A 48 -0.53 20.30 7.07
C GLU A 48 0.45 19.20 6.57
N ASP A 49 0.64 19.25 5.25
CA ASP A 49 1.85 19.02 4.46
C ASP A 49 2.75 17.76 4.55
N LYS A 50 3.22 17.35 3.37
CA LYS A 50 3.92 16.11 3.00
C LYS A 50 5.42 16.16 3.34
N PRO A 51 6.11 14.99 3.44
CA PRO A 51 6.85 14.58 2.25
C PRO A 51 6.63 13.09 1.90
N LYS A 52 6.62 12.81 0.59
CA LYS A 52 6.95 11.48 0.08
C LYS A 52 8.35 11.10 0.62
N LYS A 53 8.46 10.20 1.60
CA LYS A 53 9.73 9.54 1.92
C LYS A 53 9.52 8.14 2.49
N LYS A 54 10.41 7.23 2.06
CA LYS A 54 10.62 5.85 2.50
C LYS A 54 10.42 5.64 4.01
N LYS A 55 9.75 4.54 4.36
CA LYS A 55 9.80 3.70 5.58
C LYS A 55 10.17 4.39 6.92
N SER A 56 9.26 4.35 7.90
CA SER A 56 9.53 3.76 9.24
C SER A 56 8.27 3.65 10.13
N LYS A 57 7.99 2.42 10.57
CA LYS A 57 7.49 2.00 11.89
C LYS A 57 6.38 2.84 12.57
N LYS A 58 5.12 2.39 12.48
CA LYS A 58 4.06 2.75 13.45
C LYS A 58 3.83 1.57 14.40
N GLU A 59 4.26 1.75 15.64
CA GLU A 59 3.93 0.88 16.77
C GLU A 59 2.47 1.11 17.20
N LYS A 60 1.74 -0.02 17.26
CA LYS A 60 0.84 -0.48 18.34
C LYS A 60 -0.18 0.51 18.91
N ASN A 61 -1.47 0.25 18.65
CA ASN A 61 -2.36 -0.24 19.72
C ASN A 61 -3.67 -0.81 19.17
N SER A 62 -3.83 -2.12 19.31
CA SER A 62 -5.13 -2.74 19.58
C SER A 62 -4.86 -3.69 20.73
N ASP A 63 -5.40 -3.29 21.87
CA ASP A 63 -5.47 -4.00 23.13
C ASP A 63 -6.52 -5.10 22.96
N ASP A 64 -6.10 -6.36 23.10
CA ASP A 64 -6.90 -7.47 23.65
C ASP A 64 -5.95 -8.69 23.81
N GLU A 65 -5.51 -8.90 25.05
CA GLU A 65 -5.18 -10.20 25.65
C GLU A 65 -4.63 -11.31 24.73
N ALA A 66 -3.35 -11.24 24.38
CA ALA A 66 -2.59 -12.43 24.00
C ALA A 66 -1.10 -12.20 24.26
N GLU A 67 -0.50 -13.11 25.03
CA GLU A 67 0.92 -13.18 25.34
C GLU A 67 1.83 -12.76 24.17
N PRO A 68 2.94 -12.05 24.41
CA PRO A 68 3.85 -11.64 23.35
C PRO A 68 4.45 -12.88 22.67
N LYS A 69 3.84 -13.31 21.56
CA LYS A 69 4.39 -14.35 20.70
C LYS A 69 5.77 -13.89 20.26
N LYS A 70 6.81 -14.47 20.85
CA LYS A 70 8.23 -14.30 20.45
C LYS A 70 8.27 -14.32 18.93
N LYS A 71 8.73 -13.22 18.32
CA LYS A 71 8.95 -13.16 16.87
C LYS A 71 9.86 -14.32 16.52
N ARG A 72 9.31 -15.31 15.81
CA ARG A 72 10.09 -16.49 15.38
C ARG A 72 11.26 -15.99 14.57
N GLU A 73 12.41 -16.60 14.78
CA GLU A 73 13.60 -16.30 13.98
C GLU A 73 13.25 -16.44 12.49
N PRO A 74 13.80 -15.56 11.62
CA PRO A 74 13.58 -15.68 10.19
C PRO A 74 13.96 -17.09 9.72
N THR A 75 13.01 -17.75 9.07
CA THR A 75 13.26 -19.07 8.47
C THR A 75 14.33 -18.96 7.39
N ALA A 76 15.00 -20.07 7.07
CA ALA A 76 16.00 -20.12 5.99
C ALA A 76 15.47 -19.56 4.65
N TYR A 77 14.18 -19.78 4.37
CA TYR A 77 13.51 -19.19 3.21
C TYR A 77 13.41 -17.66 3.30
N ASN A 78 13.06 -17.10 4.47
CA ASN A 78 12.96 -15.65 4.63
C ASN A 78 14.32 -14.95 4.48
N LEU A 79 15.39 -15.58 4.96
CA LEU A 79 16.76 -15.10 4.75
C LEU A 79 17.12 -15.11 3.26
N PHE A 80 16.87 -16.25 2.58
CA PHE A 80 17.11 -16.39 1.15
C PHE A 80 16.32 -15.38 0.32
N VAL A 81 15.04 -15.18 0.63
CA VAL A 81 14.22 -14.19 -0.08
C VAL A 81 14.78 -12.78 0.10
N LYS A 82 15.29 -12.43 1.28
CA LYS A 82 15.87 -11.09 1.52
C LYS A 82 17.12 -10.83 0.67
N GLU A 83 17.96 -11.85 0.50
CA GLU A 83 19.17 -11.77 -0.32
C GLU A 83 18.80 -11.73 -1.81
N GLN A 84 18.05 -12.73 -2.29
CA GLN A 84 17.69 -12.86 -3.70
C GLN A 84 16.77 -11.74 -4.19
N MET A 85 15.84 -11.26 -3.36
CA MET A 85 14.98 -10.13 -3.74
C MET A 85 15.80 -8.86 -4.03
N SER A 86 16.94 -8.67 -3.36
CA SER A 86 17.82 -7.54 -3.64
C SER A 86 18.45 -7.68 -5.03
N ILE A 87 18.95 -8.88 -5.35
CA ILE A 87 19.58 -9.21 -6.64
C ILE A 87 18.57 -9.13 -7.79
N VAL A 88 17.44 -9.82 -7.68
CA VAL A 88 16.42 -9.86 -8.75
C VAL A 88 15.79 -8.48 -8.97
N LYS A 89 15.76 -7.62 -7.96
CA LYS A 89 15.30 -6.23 -8.12
C LYS A 89 16.33 -5.34 -8.84
N GLU A 90 17.61 -5.62 -8.70
CA GLU A 90 18.67 -4.95 -9.47
C GLU A 90 18.69 -5.44 -10.92
N GLU A 91 18.48 -6.74 -11.14
CA GLU A 91 18.39 -7.32 -12.49
C GLU A 91 17.09 -6.98 -13.22
N PHE A 92 15.98 -6.86 -12.50
CA PHE A 92 14.65 -6.60 -13.04
C PHE A 92 13.94 -5.47 -12.28
N PRO A 93 14.42 -4.21 -12.40
CA PRO A 93 13.81 -3.08 -11.71
C PRO A 93 12.40 -2.75 -12.22
N ASP A 94 12.07 -3.18 -13.45
CA ASP A 94 10.79 -2.95 -14.11
C ASP A 94 9.71 -3.98 -13.75
N LEU A 95 10.09 -5.12 -13.15
CA LEU A 95 9.15 -6.15 -12.76
C LEU A 95 8.43 -5.80 -11.46
N ASN A 96 7.13 -6.11 -11.42
CA ASN A 96 6.32 -5.91 -10.23
C ASN A 96 6.80 -6.83 -9.08
N ARG A 97 6.62 -6.37 -7.84
CA ARG A 97 7.02 -7.10 -6.62
C ARG A 97 6.47 -8.53 -6.57
N GLN A 98 5.27 -8.76 -7.09
CA GLN A 98 4.69 -10.11 -7.16
C GLN A 98 5.49 -11.04 -8.07
N ASP A 99 5.93 -10.55 -9.22
CA ASP A 99 6.69 -11.36 -10.19
C ASP A 99 8.12 -11.59 -9.71
N LEU A 100 8.72 -10.59 -9.04
CA LEU A 100 9.99 -10.77 -8.32
C LEU A 100 9.90 -11.87 -7.25
N MET A 101 8.83 -11.88 -6.44
CA MET A 101 8.64 -12.94 -5.44
C MET A 101 8.45 -14.33 -6.05
N LYS A 102 7.74 -14.43 -7.19
CA LYS A 102 7.58 -15.70 -7.91
C LYS A 102 8.94 -16.25 -8.35
N LYS A 103 9.77 -15.43 -9.01
CA LYS A 103 11.12 -15.82 -9.44
C LYS A 103 11.99 -16.29 -8.27
N VAL A 104 11.99 -15.54 -7.17
CA VAL A 104 12.76 -15.92 -5.97
C VAL A 104 12.24 -17.23 -5.36
N GLY A 105 10.93 -17.47 -5.39
CA GLY A 105 10.33 -18.73 -4.97
C GLY A 105 10.74 -19.93 -5.83
N GLU A 106 10.82 -19.75 -7.15
CA GLU A 106 11.31 -20.76 -8.08
C GLU A 106 12.80 -21.06 -7.85
N MET A 107 13.63 -20.03 -7.68
CA MET A 107 15.06 -20.20 -7.34
C MET A 107 15.25 -20.96 -6.03
N TRP A 108 14.41 -20.72 -5.02
CA TRP A 108 14.48 -21.46 -3.75
C TRP A 108 14.13 -22.96 -3.92
N LYS A 109 13.12 -23.27 -4.74
CA LYS A 109 12.74 -24.65 -5.04
C LYS A 109 13.88 -25.37 -5.79
N ALA A 110 14.43 -24.73 -6.82
CA ALA A 110 15.56 -25.25 -7.58
C ALA A 110 16.80 -25.49 -6.69
N LYS A 111 17.11 -24.55 -5.78
CA LYS A 111 18.20 -24.71 -4.81
C LYS A 111 17.98 -25.91 -3.88
N LYS A 112 16.76 -26.11 -3.39
CA LYS A 112 16.42 -27.27 -2.54
C LYS A 112 16.47 -28.60 -3.30
N GLU A 113 16.15 -28.59 -4.58
CA GLU A 113 16.24 -29.77 -5.43
C GLU A 113 17.70 -30.13 -5.72
N GLN A 114 18.54 -29.13 -6.02
CA GLN A 114 19.99 -29.33 -6.15
C GLN A 114 20.69 -29.75 -4.85
N GLU A 115 20.26 -29.26 -3.69
CA GLU A 115 20.80 -29.72 -2.40
C GLU A 115 20.36 -31.14 -2.02
N LYS A 116 19.27 -31.65 -2.60
CA LYS A 116 18.77 -33.00 -2.33
C LYS A 116 19.42 -34.07 -3.22
N ASP A 117 19.97 -33.67 -4.35
CA ASP A 117 20.58 -34.58 -5.34
C ASP A 117 22.10 -34.77 -5.13
N LYS A 118 22.66 -34.21 -4.05
CA LYS A 118 24.08 -34.29 -3.69
C LYS A 118 24.28 -35.06 -2.40
#